data_AF-A0A520E4L4-F1
#
_entry.id   AF-A0A520E4L4-F1
#
_cell.length_a   1.000
_cell.length_b   1.000
_cell.length_c   1.000
_cell.angle_alpha   90.00
_cell.angle_beta   90.00
_cell.angle_gamma   90.00
#
_symmetry.space_group_name_H-M   'P 1'
#
loop_
_entity.id
_entity.type
_entity.pdbx_description
1 polymer ?
#
loop_
_entity_poly.entity_id
_entity_poly.type
_entity_poly.pdbx_seq_one_letter_code
_entity_poly.pdbx_strand_id
1 'polypeptide(L)'
;MLQAPERLQPMKNTPDRALLERALIAIEQAMASRSAEAHGSASAPTPAEEAVMLCLTSAAALVDVAQTLLRDPPPAQSAEASVREWQALIGHTKTASRTAHQAVLLLSTQRHLVAAQEGVTLTDPRDRAPLQQTAH
;
A
#
# COMPACT_ATOMS: atom_id res chain seq x y z
N MET A 1 54.89 7.27 -12.53
CA MET A 1 53.98 7.36 -11.37
C MET A 1 52.60 6.93 -11.83
N LEU A 2 52.18 5.70 -11.51
CA LEU A 2 50.84 5.21 -11.78
C LEU A 2 49.90 5.74 -10.70
N GLN A 3 48.97 6.59 -11.10
CA GLN A 3 47.89 7.09 -10.26
C GLN A 3 46.90 5.93 -10.06
N ALA A 4 46.78 5.44 -8.83
CA ALA A 4 45.80 4.42 -8.47
C ALA A 4 44.38 5.00 -8.64
N PRO A 5 43.41 4.25 -9.17
CA PRO A 5 42.04 4.70 -9.20
C PRO A 5 41.55 4.82 -7.75
N GLU A 6 41.02 6.00 -7.40
CA GLU A 6 40.23 6.18 -6.19
C GLU A 6 39.21 5.04 -6.13
N ARG A 7 39.36 4.16 -5.12
CA ARG A 7 38.27 3.31 -4.71
C ARG A 7 37.14 4.24 -4.32
N LEU A 8 36.12 4.36 -5.18
CA LEU A 8 34.79 4.80 -4.79
C LEU A 8 34.51 4.17 -3.44
N GLN A 9 34.51 5.00 -2.40
CA GLN A 9 34.20 4.55 -1.05
C GLN A 9 32.84 3.82 -1.14
N PRO A 10 32.68 2.62 -0.55
CA PRO A 10 31.39 1.98 -0.50
C PRO A 10 30.41 3.00 0.06
N MET A 11 29.44 3.41 -0.76
CA MET A 11 28.43 4.39 -0.37
C MET A 11 27.86 3.93 0.98
N LYS A 12 27.59 4.89 1.87
CA LYS A 12 27.06 4.69 3.23
C LYS A 12 25.64 4.09 3.20
N ASN A 13 25.45 2.93 2.59
CA ASN A 13 24.16 2.26 2.37
C ASN A 13 23.81 1.32 3.53
N THR A 14 24.77 1.01 4.42
CA THR A 14 24.54 0.18 5.61
C THR A 14 23.47 0.76 6.55
N PRO A 15 23.48 2.07 6.92
CA PRO A 15 22.42 2.63 7.75
C PRO A 15 21.05 2.62 7.06
N ASP A 16 21.00 2.89 5.75
CA ASP A 16 19.75 2.89 4.97
C ASP A 16 19.17 1.48 4.84
N ARG A 17 20.02 0.48 4.61
CA ARG A 17 19.61 -0.92 4.57
C ARG A 17 19.10 -1.41 5.92
N ALA A 18 19.79 -1.11 7.01
CA ALA A 18 19.33 -1.47 8.35
C ALA A 18 17.99 -0.79 8.70
N LEU A 19 17.76 0.43 8.22
CA LEU A 19 16.47 1.11 8.35
C LEU A 19 15.37 0.39 7.55
N LEU A 20 15.65 -0.02 6.31
CA LEU A 20 14.70 -0.77 5.48
C LEU A 20 14.37 -2.15 6.06
N GLU A 21 15.35 -2.86 6.62
CA GLU A 21 15.13 -4.14 7.30
C GLU A 21 14.22 -3.97 8.53
N ARG A 22 14.46 -2.93 9.34
CA ARG A 22 13.57 -2.60 10.46
C ARG A 22 12.17 -2.20 10.01
N ALA A 23 12.05 -1.46 8.92
CA ALA A 23 10.77 -1.07 8.36
C ALA A 23 9.97 -2.29 7.90
N LEU A 24 10.61 -3.25 7.21
CA LEU A 24 9.97 -4.49 6.78
C LEU A 24 9.43 -5.28 7.97
N ILE A 25 10.26 -5.48 8.99
CA ILE A 25 9.84 -6.17 10.24
C ILE A 25 8.64 -5.48 10.88
N ALA A 26 8.64 -4.15 10.97
CA ALA A 26 7.53 -3.39 11.55
C ALA A 26 6.23 -3.55 10.74
N ILE A 27 6.33 -3.57 9.40
CA ILE A 27 5.18 -3.80 8.52
C ILE A 27 4.64 -5.23 8.70
N GLU A 28 5.49 -6.24 8.73
CA GLU A 28 5.10 -7.64 8.97
C GLU A 28 4.44 -7.84 10.34
N GLN A 29 4.97 -7.21 11.39
CA GLN A 29 4.37 -7.23 12.71
C GLN A 29 2.99 -6.55 12.72
N ALA A 30 2.83 -5.43 12.01
CA ALA A 30 1.54 -4.76 11.88
C ALA A 30 0.51 -5.64 11.14
N MET A 31 0.91 -6.33 10.08
CA MET A 31 0.06 -7.27 9.34
C MET A 31 -0.32 -8.49 10.19
N ALA A 32 0.63 -9.05 10.95
CA ALA A 32 0.40 -10.19 11.82
C ALA A 32 -0.55 -9.84 12.97
N SER A 33 -0.36 -8.67 13.60
CA SER A 33 -1.22 -8.18 14.68
C SER A 33 -2.67 -8.02 14.22
N ARG A 34 -2.89 -7.42 13.05
CA ARG A 34 -4.22 -7.27 12.43
C ARG A 34 -4.85 -8.60 12.05
N SER A 35 -4.04 -9.53 11.56
CA SER A 35 -4.52 -10.87 11.24
C SER A 35 -4.98 -11.59 12.51
N ALA A 36 -4.25 -11.46 13.62
CA ALA A 36 -4.65 -12.02 14.92
C ALA A 36 -5.96 -11.38 15.45
N GLU A 37 -6.10 -10.07 15.34
CA GLU A 37 -7.34 -9.34 15.69
C GLU A 37 -8.54 -9.82 14.86
N ALA A 38 -8.35 -10.00 13.55
CA ALA A 38 -9.40 -10.49 12.66
C ALA A 38 -9.85 -11.91 12.99
N HIS A 39 -8.93 -12.82 13.33
CA HIS A 39 -9.29 -14.20 13.73
C HIS A 39 -9.98 -14.27 15.10
N GLY A 40 -9.75 -13.30 15.98
CA GLY A 40 -10.44 -13.18 17.27
C GLY A 40 -11.85 -12.59 17.16
N SER A 41 -12.15 -11.92 16.05
CA SER A 41 -13.47 -11.34 15.78
C SER A 41 -14.29 -12.27 14.87
N ALA A 42 -15.54 -12.56 15.24
CA ALA A 42 -16.45 -13.33 14.37
C ALA A 42 -17.02 -12.51 13.20
N SER A 43 -16.53 -11.27 13.00
CA SER A 43 -17.02 -10.35 11.99
C SER A 43 -16.10 -10.34 10.77
N ALA A 44 -16.69 -10.16 9.59
CA ALA A 44 -15.93 -9.88 8.38
C ALA A 44 -15.12 -8.58 8.53
N PRO A 45 -13.93 -8.48 7.91
CA PRO A 45 -13.13 -7.26 7.95
C PRO A 45 -13.90 -6.10 7.32
N THR A 46 -13.82 -4.94 7.94
CA THR A 46 -14.36 -3.70 7.41
C THR A 46 -13.57 -3.27 6.16
N PRO A 47 -14.16 -2.49 5.24
CA PRO A 47 -13.44 -1.95 4.09
C PRO A 47 -12.22 -1.11 4.48
N ALA A 48 -12.25 -0.47 5.66
CA ALA A 48 -11.13 0.28 6.20
C ALA A 48 -9.96 -0.65 6.61
N GLU A 49 -10.25 -1.76 7.28
CA GLU A 49 -9.24 -2.76 7.67
C GLU A 49 -8.61 -3.42 6.44
N GLU A 50 -9.42 -3.78 5.45
CA GLU A 50 -8.95 -4.34 4.19
C GLU A 50 -8.06 -3.34 3.42
N ALA A 51 -8.47 -2.07 3.34
CA ALA A 51 -7.66 -1.02 2.73
C ALA A 51 -6.30 -0.85 3.42
N VAL A 52 -6.25 -0.93 4.76
CA VAL A 52 -4.99 -0.87 5.50
C VAL A 52 -4.10 -2.08 5.17
N MET A 53 -4.65 -3.29 5.10
CA MET A 53 -3.88 -4.48 4.70
C MET A 53 -3.31 -4.38 3.30
N LEU A 54 -4.08 -3.84 2.34
CA LEU A 54 -3.62 -3.56 0.99
C LEU A 54 -2.47 -2.54 0.98
N CYS A 55 -2.58 -1.47 1.78
CA CYS A 55 -1.52 -0.47 1.91
C CYS A 55 -0.24 -1.05 2.55
N LEU A 56 -0.37 -1.87 3.60
CA LEU A 56 0.77 -2.54 4.24
C LEU A 56 1.47 -3.51 3.27
N THR A 57 0.68 -4.26 2.49
CA THR A 57 1.22 -5.16 1.46
C THR A 57 1.98 -4.38 0.37
N SER A 58 1.42 -3.26 -0.08
CA SER A 58 2.09 -2.37 -1.03
C SER A 58 3.40 -1.80 -0.45
N ALA A 59 3.38 -1.36 0.82
CA ALA A 59 4.55 -0.83 1.50
C ALA A 59 5.67 -1.88 1.64
N ALA A 60 5.34 -3.12 2.04
CA ALA A 60 6.32 -4.21 2.12
C ALA A 60 7.01 -4.46 0.76
N ALA A 61 6.22 -4.55 -0.31
CA ALA A 61 6.76 -4.75 -1.66
C ALA A 61 7.68 -3.60 -2.11
N LEU A 62 7.37 -2.34 -1.75
CA LEU A 62 8.26 -1.20 -2.05
C LEU A 62 9.54 -1.22 -1.23
N VAL A 63 9.50 -1.68 0.02
CA VAL A 63 10.70 -1.88 0.85
C VAL A 63 11.60 -2.96 0.24
N ASP A 64 11.04 -4.07 -0.25
CA ASP A 64 11.81 -5.12 -0.93
C ASP A 64 12.48 -4.63 -2.22
N VAL A 65 11.77 -3.81 -3.00
CA VAL A 65 12.32 -3.13 -4.18
C VAL A 65 13.49 -2.22 -3.77
N ALA A 66 13.32 -1.41 -2.73
CA ALA A 66 14.36 -0.51 -2.23
C ALA A 66 15.60 -1.28 -1.75
N GLN A 67 15.41 -2.39 -1.01
CA GLN A 67 16.50 -3.26 -0.56
C GLN A 67 17.26 -3.88 -1.74
N THR A 68 16.53 -4.30 -2.78
CA THR A 68 17.14 -4.86 -4.00
C THR A 68 17.98 -3.82 -4.74
N LEU A 69 17.49 -2.59 -4.85
CA LEU A 69 18.19 -1.47 -5.51
C LEU A 69 19.44 -1.01 -4.74
N LEU A 70 19.43 -1.11 -3.41
CA LEU A 70 20.56 -0.73 -2.56
C LEU A 70 21.59 -1.85 -2.37
N ARG A 71 21.31 -3.06 -2.89
CA ARG A 71 22.23 -4.19 -2.80
C ARG A 71 23.38 -4.00 -3.79
N ASP A 72 24.60 -4.23 -3.32
CA ASP A 72 25.77 -4.26 -4.21
C ASP A 72 25.61 -5.40 -5.24
N PRO A 73 25.74 -5.10 -6.54
CA PRO A 73 25.66 -6.14 -7.57
C PRO A 73 26.85 -7.11 -7.42
N PRO A 74 26.64 -8.41 -7.66
CA PRO A 74 27.72 -9.38 -7.56
C PRO A 74 28.80 -9.10 -8.62
N PRO A 75 30.10 -9.32 -8.30
CA PRO A 75 31.24 -8.90 -9.12
C PRO A 75 31.32 -9.54 -10.52
N ALA A 76 30.49 -10.54 -10.81
CA ALA A 76 30.41 -11.23 -12.10
C ALA A 76 28.97 -11.36 -12.62
N GLN A 77 28.10 -10.38 -12.34
CA GLN A 77 26.73 -10.40 -12.86
C GLN A 77 26.71 -10.27 -14.40
N SER A 78 26.06 -11.22 -15.09
CA SER A 78 25.89 -11.12 -16.54
C SER A 78 24.86 -10.02 -16.91
N ALA A 79 25.00 -9.44 -18.11
CA ALA A 79 24.05 -8.45 -18.61
C ALA A 79 22.61 -9.00 -18.65
N GLU A 80 22.43 -10.26 -19.04
CA GLU A 80 21.12 -10.94 -19.03
C GLU A 80 20.56 -11.12 -17.61
N ALA A 81 21.40 -11.39 -16.62
CA ALA A 81 20.98 -11.46 -15.22
C ALA A 81 20.52 -10.09 -14.71
N SER A 82 21.24 -9.02 -15.08
CA SER A 82 20.86 -7.64 -14.73
C SER A 82 19.53 -7.25 -15.37
N VAL A 83 19.32 -7.52 -16.66
CA VAL A 83 18.03 -7.25 -17.34
C VAL A 83 16.87 -7.99 -16.67
N ARG A 84 17.06 -9.25 -16.28
CA ARG A 84 16.03 -10.02 -15.55
C ARG A 84 15.72 -9.43 -14.18
N GLU A 85 16.73 -8.98 -13.45
CA GLU A 85 16.56 -8.31 -12.15
C GLU A 85 15.76 -7.00 -12.31
N TRP A 86 16.09 -6.18 -13.32
CA TRP A 86 15.33 -4.97 -13.63
C TRP A 86 13.87 -5.25 -14.01
N GLN A 87 13.62 -6.28 -14.82
CA GLN A 87 12.26 -6.69 -15.17
C GLN A 87 11.46 -7.15 -13.95
N ALA A 88 12.09 -7.90 -13.04
CA ALA A 88 11.48 -8.32 -11.79
C ALA A 88 11.13 -7.10 -10.90
N LEU A 89 12.05 -6.13 -10.77
CA LEU A 89 11.81 -4.89 -10.02
C LEU A 89 10.64 -4.08 -10.58
N ILE A 90 10.55 -3.94 -11.91
CA ILE A 90 9.41 -3.30 -12.57
C ILE A 90 8.12 -4.06 -12.26
N GLY A 91 8.16 -5.40 -12.31
CA GLY A 91 7.02 -6.26 -11.96
C GLY A 91 6.53 -6.04 -10.53
N HIS A 92 7.43 -6.10 -9.55
CA HIS A 92 7.11 -5.88 -8.13
C HIS A 92 6.55 -4.48 -7.89
N THR A 93 7.15 -3.44 -8.48
CA THR A 93 6.68 -2.06 -8.36
C THR A 93 5.27 -1.89 -8.93
N LYS A 94 4.97 -2.52 -10.08
CA LYS A 94 3.61 -2.50 -10.67
C LYS A 94 2.59 -3.20 -9.77
N THR A 95 2.97 -4.34 -9.18
CA THR A 95 2.10 -5.04 -8.23
C THR A 95 1.82 -4.16 -7.01
N ALA A 96 2.86 -3.57 -6.40
CA ALA A 96 2.72 -2.66 -5.26
C ALA A 96 1.77 -1.48 -5.57
N SER A 97 1.97 -0.82 -6.72
CA SER A 97 1.12 0.29 -7.17
C SER A 97 -0.33 -0.13 -7.40
N ARG A 98 -0.56 -1.30 -8.00
CA ARG A 98 -1.91 -1.84 -8.19
C ARG A 98 -2.59 -2.13 -6.86
N THR A 99 -1.88 -2.71 -5.91
CA THR A 99 -2.42 -2.99 -4.56
C THR A 99 -2.80 -1.71 -3.83
N ALA A 100 -1.95 -0.67 -3.88
CA ALA A 100 -2.28 0.64 -3.33
C ALA A 100 -3.51 1.26 -4.03
N HIS A 101 -3.59 1.15 -5.35
CA HIS A 101 -4.73 1.63 -6.11
C HIS A 101 -6.04 0.92 -5.73
N GLN A 102 -6.00 -0.40 -5.48
CA GLN A 102 -7.15 -1.15 -4.99
C GLN A 102 -7.65 -0.61 -3.63
N ALA A 103 -6.74 -0.26 -2.71
CA ALA A 103 -7.10 0.35 -1.44
C ALA A 103 -7.83 1.70 -1.64
N VAL A 104 -7.34 2.53 -2.58
CA VAL A 104 -7.97 3.80 -2.92
C VAL A 104 -9.39 3.59 -3.47
N LEU A 105 -9.57 2.63 -4.37
CA LEU A 105 -10.89 2.33 -4.95
C LEU A 105 -11.88 1.80 -3.90
N LEU A 106 -11.41 0.94 -2.99
CA LEU A 106 -12.20 0.40 -1.90
C LEU A 106 -12.73 1.52 -0.99
N LEU A 107 -11.85 2.40 -0.53
CA LEU A 107 -12.22 3.54 0.33
C LEU A 107 -13.11 4.55 -0.40
N SER A 108 -12.85 4.80 -1.69
CA SER A 108 -13.68 5.70 -2.50
C SER A 108 -15.11 5.16 -2.65
N THR A 109 -15.24 3.86 -2.87
CA THR A 109 -16.54 3.18 -2.94
C THR A 109 -17.30 3.31 -1.62
N GLN A 110 -16.62 3.09 -0.49
CA GLN A 110 -17.21 3.26 0.83
C GLN A 110 -17.68 4.69 1.08
N ARG A 111 -16.87 5.70 0.72
CA ARG A 111 -17.24 7.11 0.83
C ARG A 111 -18.48 7.45 0.00
N HIS A 112 -18.60 6.92 -1.21
CA HIS A 112 -19.77 7.15 -2.06
C HIS A 112 -21.04 6.51 -1.49
N LEU A 113 -20.94 5.32 -0.88
CA LEU A 113 -22.08 4.67 -0.22
C LEU A 113 -22.59 5.48 0.96
N VAL A 114 -21.69 5.99 1.81
CA VAL A 114 -22.07 6.84 2.95
C VAL A 114 -22.76 8.13 2.47
N ALA A 115 -22.18 8.81 1.47
CA ALA A 115 -22.78 10.03 0.91
C ALA A 115 -24.17 9.78 0.28
N ALA A 116 -24.38 8.62 -0.36
CA ALA A 116 -25.68 8.25 -0.90
C ALA A 116 -26.73 7.99 0.19
N GLN A 117 -26.34 7.37 1.32
CA GLN A 117 -27.23 7.13 2.46
C GLN A 117 -27.65 8.44 3.15
N GLU A 118 -26.73 9.40 3.28
CA GLU A 118 -27.02 10.75 3.78
C GLU A 118 -27.99 11.51 2.85
N GLY A 119 -27.81 11.38 1.53
CA GLY A 119 -28.74 11.97 0.55
C GLY A 119 -30.15 11.38 0.60
N VAL A 120 -30.28 10.07 0.82
CA VAL A 120 -31.59 9.37 0.92
C VAL A 120 -32.33 9.73 2.22
N THR A 121 -31.60 9.87 3.34
CA THR A 121 -32.21 10.23 4.64
C THR A 121 -32.71 11.67 4.69
N LEU A 122 -32.09 12.59 3.95
CA LEU A 122 -32.60 13.97 3.76
C LEU A 122 -33.85 14.03 2.86
N THR A 123 -34.16 12.97 2.13
CA THR A 123 -35.35 12.83 1.28
C THR A 123 -36.34 11.81 1.85
N ASP A 124 -36.50 11.73 3.18
CA ASP A 124 -37.59 10.92 3.76
C ASP A 124 -38.94 11.45 3.22
N PRO A 125 -39.72 10.63 2.48
CA PRO A 125 -41.03 11.04 1.97
C PRO A 125 -42.07 11.35 3.07
N ARG A 126 -41.75 11.11 4.35
CA ARG A 126 -42.60 11.50 5.49
C ARG A 126 -42.58 13.01 5.80
N ASP A 127 -41.62 13.76 5.26
CA ASP A 127 -41.56 15.22 5.40
C ASP A 127 -42.37 15.98 4.32
N ARG A 128 -43.03 15.25 3.40
CA ARG A 128 -44.09 15.83 2.57
C ARG A 128 -45.37 15.98 3.39
N ALA A 129 -45.45 17.06 4.14
CA ALA A 129 -46.71 17.52 4.72
C ALA A 129 -47.79 17.61 3.62
N PRO A 130 -49.00 17.07 3.84
CA PRO A 130 -50.07 17.20 2.86
C PRO A 130 -50.47 18.67 2.78
N LEU A 131 -50.37 19.24 1.57
CA LEU A 131 -50.97 20.54 1.25
C LEU A 131 -52.47 20.43 1.52
N GLN A 132 -52.91 20.92 2.67
CA GLN A 132 -54.31 21.08 2.99
C GLN A 132 -54.93 22.02 1.96
N GLN A 133 -55.77 21.41 1.15
CA GLN A 133 -57.00 21.93 0.58
C GLN A 133 -57.57 23.11 1.39
N THR A 134 -57.44 24.33 0.87
CA THR A 134 -58.31 25.45 1.24
C THR A 134 -59.09 25.87 0.00
N ALA A 135 -60.34 25.44 -0.01
CA ALA A 135 -61.38 25.97 -0.87
C ALA A 135 -61.60 27.46 -0.60
N HIS A 136 -61.77 28.24 -1.65
CA HIS A 136 -62.66 29.39 -1.70
C HIS A 136 -63.12 29.63 -3.14
#